data_AF-A0A951J5I8-F1
#
_entry.id   AF-A0A951J5I8-F1
#
_cell.length_a   1.000
_cell.length_b   1.000
_cell.length_c   1.000
_cell.angle_alpha   90.00
_cell.angle_beta   90.00
_cell.angle_gamma   90.00
#
_symmetry.space_group_name_H-M   'P 1'
#
loop_
_entity.id
_entity.type
_entity.pdbx_description
1 polymer ?
#
loop_
_entity_poly.entity_id
_entity_poly.type
_entity_poly.pdbx_seq_one_letter_code
_entity_poly.pdbx_strand_id
1 'polypeptide(L)'
;MRRGQGRILRFLAVLALASPAALSAQGRVPLQDVATAVAAYWAEGDAAGLASLVSDAGARLHLEGERHPALPPRQVRATLEDMFGDVRRGSVSVERAEQMDGSPPRGWAELRWDTVPPGMAEPVAHRVFIGFMEDGDRWRIAEIRVMR
;
A
#
# COMPACT_ATOMS: atom_id res chain seq x y z
N MET A 1 28.66 9.05 72.73
CA MET A 1 28.39 9.79 71.47
C MET A 1 29.66 9.85 70.62
N ARG A 2 29.76 9.05 69.55
CA ARG A 2 30.46 9.37 68.29
C ARG A 2 30.19 8.25 67.29
N ARG A 3 29.56 8.62 66.18
CA ARG A 3 29.10 7.76 65.08
C ARG A 3 30.30 7.27 64.27
N GLY A 4 30.29 6.01 63.86
CA GLY A 4 31.28 5.45 62.94
C GLY A 4 30.70 4.26 62.18
N GLN A 5 31.02 4.23 60.88
CA GLN A 5 30.82 3.14 59.92
C GLN A 5 29.38 3.06 59.36
N GLY A 6 29.12 3.32 58.08
CA GLY A 6 29.96 3.09 56.91
C GLY A 6 29.38 1.89 56.17
N ARG A 7 28.48 2.12 55.22
CA ARG A 7 28.00 1.12 54.25
C ARG A 7 27.34 1.82 53.08
N ILE A 8 28.19 2.29 52.17
CA ILE A 8 27.81 2.71 50.83
C ILE A 8 27.49 1.43 50.05
N LEU A 9 26.21 1.10 49.91
CA LEU A 9 25.75 0.01 49.05
C LEU A 9 25.69 0.55 47.61
N ARG A 10 26.68 0.17 46.82
CA ARG A 10 26.77 0.46 45.38
C ARG A 10 25.67 -0.32 44.65
N PHE A 11 24.61 0.36 44.21
CA PHE A 11 23.69 -0.19 43.23
C PHE A 11 24.32 -0.12 41.83
N LEU A 12 24.91 -1.24 41.42
CA LEU A 12 25.32 -1.53 40.05
C LEU A 12 24.06 -1.95 39.29
N ALA A 13 23.33 -0.98 38.73
CA ALA A 13 22.28 -1.27 37.76
C ALA A 13 22.93 -1.48 36.40
N VAL A 14 22.95 -2.74 35.98
CA VAL A 14 23.43 -3.21 34.69
C VAL A 14 22.68 -2.48 33.58
N LEU A 15 23.43 -1.70 32.79
CA LEU A 15 22.96 -1.08 31.56
C LEU A 15 22.67 -2.22 30.56
N ALA A 16 21.39 -2.54 30.39
CA ALA A 16 20.95 -3.48 29.36
C ALA A 16 21.29 -2.86 27.99
N LEU A 17 22.37 -3.33 27.39
CA LEU A 17 22.70 -3.09 25.99
C LEU A 17 21.57 -3.68 25.15
N ALA A 18 20.62 -2.81 24.79
CA ALA A 18 19.62 -3.08 23.76
C ALA A 18 20.37 -3.44 22.48
N SER A 19 20.42 -4.74 22.19
CA SER A 19 20.99 -5.26 20.96
C SER A 19 20.12 -4.78 19.78
N PRO A 20 20.67 -4.08 18.78
CA PRO A 20 19.90 -3.60 17.63
C PRO A 20 19.41 -4.73 16.70
N ALA A 21 19.75 -5.99 16.98
CA ALA A 21 19.34 -7.15 16.20
C ALA A 21 17.86 -7.57 16.38
N ALA A 22 17.13 -6.97 17.34
CA ALA A 22 15.70 -7.27 17.55
C ALA A 22 14.76 -6.45 16.64
N LEU A 23 15.28 -5.51 15.84
CA LEU A 23 14.45 -4.68 14.96
C LEU A 23 14.14 -5.31 13.59
N SER A 24 14.61 -6.53 13.32
CA SER A 24 14.32 -7.27 12.08
C SER A 24 13.11 -8.21 12.17
N ALA A 25 12.38 -8.19 13.29
CA ALA A 25 11.20 -9.03 13.52
C ALA A 25 9.85 -8.31 13.29
N GLN A 26 9.88 -7.12 12.69
CA GLN A 26 8.67 -6.49 12.15
C GLN A 26 8.25 -7.29 10.92
N GLY A 27 7.33 -8.25 11.12
CA GLY A 27 6.89 -9.19 10.10
C GLY A 27 6.37 -8.53 8.82
N ARG A 28 6.23 -9.35 7.78
CA ARG A 28 5.64 -9.00 6.48
C ARG A 28 4.40 -8.11 6.66
N VAL A 29 4.33 -7.01 5.91
CA VAL A 29 3.14 -6.15 5.88
C VAL A 29 1.96 -6.97 5.32
N PRO A 30 0.84 -7.11 6.06
CA PRO A 30 -0.34 -7.78 5.57
C PRO A 30 -0.85 -7.17 4.26
N LEU A 31 -1.34 -8.00 3.34
CA LEU A 31 -1.87 -7.53 2.06
C LEU A 31 -3.02 -6.52 2.27
N GLN A 32 -3.85 -6.72 3.30
CA GLN A 32 -4.95 -5.82 3.66
C GLN A 32 -4.46 -4.39 3.95
N ASP A 33 -3.31 -4.25 4.60
CA ASP A 33 -2.74 -2.93 4.94
C ASP A 33 -2.24 -2.23 3.67
N VAL A 34 -1.62 -2.99 2.75
CA VAL A 34 -1.19 -2.47 1.44
C VAL A 34 -2.39 -2.08 0.58
N ALA A 35 -3.45 -2.89 0.55
CA ALA A 35 -4.69 -2.56 -0.15
C ALA A 35 -5.35 -1.28 0.41
N THR A 36 -5.28 -1.08 1.73
CA THR A 36 -5.78 0.15 2.39
C THR A 36 -4.96 1.37 1.98
N ALA A 37 -3.62 1.26 1.91
CA ALA A 37 -2.78 2.33 1.40
C ALA A 37 -3.06 2.63 -0.08
N VAL A 38 -3.26 1.61 -0.92
CA VAL A 38 -3.66 1.78 -2.32
C VAL A 38 -5.00 2.52 -2.42
N ALA A 39 -5.99 2.17 -1.60
CA ALA A 39 -7.28 2.87 -1.58
C ALA A 39 -7.13 4.35 -1.20
N ALA A 40 -6.26 4.66 -0.23
CA ALA A 40 -5.97 6.04 0.16
C ALA A 40 -5.33 6.85 -0.98
N TYR A 41 -4.28 6.32 -1.63
CA TYR A 41 -3.67 6.97 -2.79
C TYR A 41 -4.68 7.14 -3.94
N TRP A 42 -5.53 6.15 -4.17
CA TRP A 42 -6.58 6.22 -5.19
C TRP A 42 -7.61 7.31 -4.89
N ALA A 43 -8.07 7.43 -3.63
CA ALA A 43 -9.02 8.45 -3.22
C ALA A 43 -8.46 9.88 -3.36
N GLU A 44 -7.17 10.05 -3.09
CA GLU A 44 -6.48 11.33 -3.21
C GLU A 44 -6.12 11.69 -4.67
N GLY A 45 -6.15 10.70 -5.58
CA GLY A 45 -5.61 10.83 -6.93
C GLY A 45 -4.08 10.87 -6.95
N ASP A 46 -3.41 10.30 -5.95
CA ASP A 46 -1.95 10.26 -5.83
C ASP A 46 -1.36 9.15 -6.72
N ALA A 47 -1.23 9.46 -8.01
CA ALA A 47 -0.60 8.60 -8.98
C ALA A 47 0.88 8.30 -8.67
N ALA A 48 1.58 9.20 -7.97
CA ALA A 48 2.98 8.98 -7.58
C ALA A 48 3.08 7.94 -6.45
N GLY A 49 2.20 8.02 -5.45
CA GLY A 49 2.03 7.01 -4.41
C GLY A 49 1.73 5.63 -4.98
N LEU A 50 0.74 5.53 -5.88
CA LEU A 50 0.42 4.28 -6.57
C LEU A 50 1.59 3.73 -7.40
N ALA A 51 2.26 4.59 -8.17
CA ALA A 51 3.41 4.18 -8.98
C ALA A 51 4.60 3.71 -8.14
N SER A 52 4.76 4.22 -6.91
CA SER A 52 5.81 3.77 -5.99
C SER A 52 5.63 2.31 -5.54
N LEU A 53 4.40 1.80 -5.62
CA LEU A 53 4.04 0.43 -5.27
C LEU A 53 4.10 -0.53 -6.48
N VAL A 54 4.30 -0.03 -7.69
CA VAL A 54 4.38 -0.86 -8.90
C VAL A 54 5.63 -1.75 -8.86
N SER A 55 5.49 -2.98 -9.36
CA SER A 55 6.60 -3.92 -9.47
C SER A 55 7.68 -3.39 -10.43
N ASP A 56 8.92 -3.83 -10.26
CA ASP A 56 10.02 -3.42 -11.15
C ASP A 56 9.82 -3.94 -12.58
N ALA A 57 9.05 -5.03 -12.75
CA ALA A 57 8.61 -5.55 -14.05
C ALA A 57 7.47 -4.74 -14.68
N GLY A 58 6.95 -3.74 -13.97
CA GLY A 58 5.83 -2.90 -14.39
C GLY A 58 4.47 -3.42 -13.93
N ALA A 59 3.41 -2.73 -14.36
CA ALA A 59 2.03 -3.13 -14.13
C ALA A 59 1.21 -3.08 -15.42
N ARG A 60 0.37 -4.09 -15.62
CA ARG A 60 -0.64 -4.09 -16.70
C ARG A 60 -1.81 -3.20 -16.27
N LEU A 61 -2.32 -2.38 -17.19
CA LEU A 61 -3.43 -1.47 -16.89
C LEU A 61 -4.59 -1.78 -17.84
N HIS A 62 -5.78 -2.01 -17.28
CA HIS A 62 -7.02 -1.98 -18.05
C HIS A 62 -7.92 -0.85 -17.51
N LEU A 63 -7.93 0.30 -18.17
CA LEU A 63 -8.58 1.52 -17.70
C LEU A 63 -9.68 1.90 -18.69
N GLU A 64 -10.93 1.98 -18.22
CA GLU A 64 -12.09 2.43 -19.02
C GLU A 64 -12.26 1.77 -20.41
N GLY A 65 -11.82 0.51 -20.56
CA GLY A 65 -11.89 -0.24 -21.81
C GLY A 65 -10.60 -0.23 -22.63
N GLU A 66 -9.65 0.64 -22.30
CA GLU A 66 -8.29 0.61 -22.84
C GLU A 66 -7.45 -0.44 -22.15
N ARG A 67 -6.55 -1.08 -22.91
CA ARG A 67 -5.62 -2.09 -22.38
C ARG A 67 -4.20 -1.69 -22.71
N HIS A 68 -3.41 -1.52 -21.67
CA HIS A 68 -1.97 -1.28 -21.78
C HIS A 68 -1.22 -2.56 -21.38
N PRO A 69 -0.12 -2.90 -22.10
CA PRO A 69 0.79 -3.95 -21.65
C PRO A 69 1.44 -3.55 -20.32
N ALA A 70 2.32 -4.39 -19.78
CA ALA A 70 3.06 -4.04 -18.57
C ALA A 70 3.86 -2.73 -18.80
N LEU A 71 3.47 -1.68 -18.09
CA LEU A 71 4.10 -0.36 -18.15
C LEU A 71 5.07 -0.19 -16.97
N PRO A 72 6.26 0.42 -17.18
CA PRO A 72 7.14 0.77 -16.08
C PRO A 72 6.51 1.81 -15.15
N PRO A 73 6.95 1.92 -13.88
CA PRO A 73 6.35 2.81 -12.88
C PRO A 73 6.12 4.25 -13.35
N ARG A 74 7.05 4.83 -14.13
CA ARG A 74 6.91 6.19 -14.67
C ARG A 74 5.74 6.33 -15.64
N GLN A 75 5.51 5.33 -16.48
CA GLN A 75 4.39 5.33 -17.44
C GLN A 75 3.07 5.01 -16.74
N VAL A 76 3.08 4.12 -15.73
CA VAL A 76 1.90 3.91 -14.87
C VAL A 76 1.49 5.22 -14.20
N ARG A 77 2.43 5.95 -13.60
CA ARG A 77 2.18 7.27 -13.02
C ARG A 77 1.48 8.20 -14.01
N ALA A 78 2.10 8.41 -15.19
CA ALA A 78 1.54 9.34 -16.18
C ALA A 78 0.13 8.94 -16.64
N THR A 79 -0.12 7.63 -16.82
CA THR A 79 -1.43 7.11 -17.22
C THR A 79 -2.48 7.32 -16.12
N LEU A 80 -2.11 7.14 -14.85
CA LEU A 80 -3.01 7.39 -13.72
C LEU A 80 -3.25 8.89 -13.48
N GLU A 81 -2.23 9.74 -13.69
CA GLU A 81 -2.38 11.21 -13.63
C GLU A 81 -3.42 11.71 -14.65
N ASP A 82 -3.40 11.17 -15.86
CA ASP A 82 -4.37 11.46 -16.92
C ASP A 82 -5.79 11.02 -16.49
N MET A 83 -5.94 9.75 -16.08
CA MET A 83 -7.23 9.21 -15.62
C MET A 83 -7.83 9.98 -14.43
N PHE A 84 -7.01 10.38 -13.45
CA PHE A 84 -7.51 11.14 -12.30
C PHE A 84 -7.83 12.60 -12.64
N GLY A 85 -7.25 13.18 -13.70
CA GLY A 85 -7.54 14.54 -14.14
C GLY A 85 -8.98 14.74 -14.59
N ASP A 86 -9.60 13.69 -15.14
CA ASP A 86 -10.96 13.73 -15.70
C ASP A 86 -12.07 13.50 -14.68
N VAL A 87 -11.72 13.11 -13.45
CA VAL A 87 -12.68 12.66 -12.43
C VAL A 87 -12.61 13.54 -11.19
N ARG A 88 -13.73 14.14 -10.77
CA ARG A 88 -13.81 14.77 -9.45
C ARG A 88 -13.61 13.69 -8.38
N ARG A 89 -12.65 13.92 -7.48
CA ARG A 89 -12.29 13.05 -6.36
C ARG A 89 -13.52 12.39 -5.74
N GLY A 90 -13.49 11.06 -5.76
CA GLY A 90 -14.56 10.19 -5.28
C GLY A 90 -14.19 9.48 -3.97
N SER A 91 -15.14 8.81 -3.34
CA SER A 91 -14.83 7.93 -2.20
C SER A 91 -14.30 6.59 -2.69
N VAL A 92 -13.31 6.04 -1.98
CA VAL A 92 -12.76 4.70 -2.26
C VAL A 92 -12.79 3.88 -0.99
N SER A 93 -13.28 2.64 -1.08
CA SER A 93 -13.24 1.64 0.01
C SER A 93 -12.63 0.34 -0.47
N VAL A 94 -11.91 -0.35 0.42
CA VAL A 94 -11.48 -1.74 0.18
C VAL A 94 -12.67 -2.65 0.52
N GLU A 95 -13.19 -3.36 -0.49
CA GLU A 95 -14.26 -4.34 -0.27
C GLU A 95 -13.69 -5.70 0.14
N ARG A 96 -12.55 -6.07 -0.47
CA ARG A 96 -11.90 -7.36 -0.23
C ARG A 96 -10.42 -7.30 -0.58
N ALA A 97 -9.59 -7.99 0.19
CA ALA A 97 -8.21 -8.28 -0.19
C ALA A 97 -7.87 -9.72 0.21
N GLU A 98 -7.27 -10.48 -0.71
CA GLU A 98 -6.95 -11.88 -0.48
C GLU A 98 -5.57 -12.22 -0.99
N GLN A 99 -4.82 -12.89 -0.11
CA GLN A 99 -3.58 -13.54 -0.48
C GLN A 99 -3.89 -14.92 -1.07
N MET A 100 -3.20 -15.26 -2.14
CA MET A 100 -3.25 -16.56 -2.79
C MET A 100 -1.95 -17.31 -2.50
N ASP A 101 -2.08 -18.61 -2.22
CA ASP A 101 -0.93 -19.50 -2.09
C ASP A 101 -0.18 -19.62 -3.43
N GLY A 102 1.15 -19.58 -3.37
CA GLY A 102 2.00 -19.63 -4.55
C GLY A 102 3.47 -19.33 -4.23
N SER A 103 4.34 -19.52 -5.21
CA SER A 103 5.77 -19.15 -5.14
C SER A 103 6.19 -18.43 -6.43
N PRO A 104 6.39 -17.10 -6.41
CA PRO A 104 6.17 -16.20 -5.26
C PRO A 104 4.68 -16.05 -4.92
N PRO A 105 4.34 -15.73 -3.65
CA PRO A 105 2.98 -15.41 -3.27
C PRO A 105 2.36 -14.31 -4.13
N ARG A 106 1.06 -14.43 -4.37
CA ARG A 106 0.27 -13.46 -5.11
C ARG A 106 -0.89 -13.00 -4.25
N GLY A 107 -1.51 -11.90 -4.64
CA GLY A 107 -2.71 -11.45 -3.98
C GLY A 107 -3.51 -10.54 -4.89
N TRP A 108 -4.70 -10.20 -4.44
CA TRP A 108 -5.52 -9.21 -5.11
C TRP A 108 -6.33 -8.42 -4.10
N ALA A 109 -6.75 -7.23 -4.50
CA ALA A 109 -7.75 -6.45 -3.80
C ALA A 109 -8.82 -5.96 -4.77
N GLU A 110 -10.04 -5.86 -4.26
CA GLU A 110 -11.17 -5.21 -4.90
C GLU A 110 -11.52 -3.96 -4.10
N LEU A 111 -11.55 -2.83 -4.80
CA LEU A 111 -11.96 -1.54 -4.28
C LEU A 111 -13.26 -1.12 -4.94
N ARG A 112 -14.14 -0.50 -4.16
CA ARG A 112 -15.25 0.29 -4.68
C ARG A 112 -14.80 1.73 -4.79
N TRP A 113 -15.01 2.34 -5.95
CA TRP A 113 -14.68 3.74 -6.23
C TRP A 113 -15.91 4.47 -6.73
N ASP A 114 -16.48 5.34 -5.90
CA ASP A 114 -17.67 6.13 -6.24
C ASP A 114 -17.24 7.52 -6.70
N THR A 115 -17.49 7.85 -7.97
CA THR A 115 -17.11 9.13 -8.59
C THR A 115 -18.34 9.98 -8.87
N VAL A 116 -18.20 11.30 -8.97
CA VAL A 116 -19.28 12.19 -9.44
C VAL A 116 -18.83 12.86 -10.74
N PRO A 117 -19.21 12.32 -11.92
CA PRO A 117 -18.83 12.91 -13.19
C PRO A 117 -19.30 14.36 -13.32
N PRO A 118 -18.55 15.23 -14.04
CA PRO A 118 -19.00 16.59 -14.32
C PRO A 118 -20.39 16.60 -14.97
N GLY A 119 -21.30 17.38 -14.41
CA GLY A 119 -22.68 17.50 -14.92
C GLY A 119 -23.66 16.42 -14.47
N MET A 120 -23.21 15.44 -13.66
CA MET A 120 -24.10 14.47 -13.02
C MET A 120 -24.32 14.79 -11.54
N ALA A 121 -25.52 14.52 -11.03
CA ALA A 121 -25.87 14.64 -9.61
C ALA A 121 -25.67 13.31 -8.85
N GLU A 122 -25.77 12.18 -9.55
CA GLU A 122 -25.66 10.85 -8.97
C GLU A 122 -24.22 10.32 -9.08
N PRO A 123 -23.68 9.71 -8.00
CA PRO A 123 -22.40 9.02 -8.07
C PRO A 123 -22.45 7.81 -9.00
N VAL A 124 -21.38 7.60 -9.76
CA VAL A 124 -21.14 6.39 -10.54
C VAL A 124 -20.16 5.51 -9.78
N ALA A 125 -20.58 4.27 -9.51
CA ALA A 125 -19.75 3.28 -8.85
C ALA A 125 -18.87 2.57 -9.88
N HIS A 126 -17.58 2.50 -9.59
CA HIS A 126 -16.60 1.73 -10.31
C HIS A 126 -16.03 0.65 -9.40
N ARG A 127 -15.63 -0.47 -9.99
CA ARG A 127 -14.86 -1.50 -9.32
C ARG A 127 -13.42 -1.43 -9.79
N VAL A 128 -12.49 -1.33 -8.84
CA VAL A 128 -11.06 -1.32 -9.11
C VAL A 128 -10.46 -2.62 -8.59
N PHE A 129 -9.91 -3.43 -9.48
CA PHE A 129 -9.13 -4.61 -9.11
C PHE A 129 -7.65 -4.29 -9.16
N ILE A 130 -6.95 -4.65 -8.07
CA ILE A 130 -5.51 -4.52 -7.95
C ILE A 130 -4.91 -5.91 -7.82
N GLY A 131 -4.06 -6.29 -8.76
CA GLY A 131 -3.28 -7.53 -8.69
C GLY A 131 -1.93 -7.25 -8.05
N PHE A 132 -1.58 -8.04 -7.05
CA PHE A 132 -0.31 -7.96 -6.33
C PHE A 132 0.55 -9.20 -6.57
N MET A 133 1.85 -8.98 -6.58
CA MET A 133 2.86 -10.03 -6.44
C MET A 133 3.80 -9.68 -5.30
N GLU A 134 4.30 -10.71 -4.62
CA GLU A 134 5.36 -10.52 -3.64
C GLU A 134 6.72 -10.38 -4.33
N ASP A 135 7.47 -9.36 -3.90
CA ASP A 135 8.85 -9.09 -4.30
C ASP A 135 9.69 -8.85 -3.02
N GLY A 136 10.49 -9.85 -2.65
CA GLY A 136 11.12 -9.93 -1.32
C GLY A 136 10.06 -10.02 -0.22
N ASP A 137 10.05 -9.04 0.69
CA ASP A 137 9.07 -8.93 1.78
C ASP A 137 8.02 -7.84 1.52
N ARG A 138 7.83 -7.44 0.26
CA ARG A 138 6.92 -6.35 -0.12
C ARG A 138 5.91 -6.81 -1.16
N TRP A 139 4.66 -6.39 -0.99
CA TRP A 139 3.65 -6.47 -2.03
C TRP A 139 3.88 -5.38 -3.06
N ARG A 140 3.86 -5.76 -4.33
CA ARG A 140 3.99 -4.86 -5.48
C ARG A 140 2.80 -5.00 -6.41
N ILE A 141 2.34 -3.89 -6.95
CA ILE A 141 1.26 -3.87 -7.95
C ILE A 141 1.81 -4.40 -9.27
N ALA A 142 1.17 -5.45 -9.78
CA ALA A 142 1.45 -6.03 -11.09
C ALA A 142 0.31 -5.78 -12.09
N GLU A 143 -0.87 -5.40 -11.59
CA GLU A 143 -2.05 -5.18 -12.43
C GLU A 143 -3.03 -4.20 -11.76
N ILE A 144 -3.62 -3.33 -12.58
CA ILE A 144 -4.72 -2.45 -12.19
C ILE A 144 -5.80 -2.58 -13.25
N ARG A 145 -7.05 -2.81 -12.83
CA ARG A 145 -8.21 -2.85 -13.72
C ARG A 145 -9.34 -2.01 -13.15
N VAL A 146 -9.87 -1.09 -13.95
CA VAL A 146 -11.04 -0.29 -13.61
C VAL A 146 -12.21 -0.76 -14.45
N MET A 147 -13.34 -1.06 -13.80
CA MET A 147 -14.57 -1.55 -14.41
C MET A 147 -15.74 -0.69 -13.93
N ARG A 148 -16.75 -0.50 -14.79
CA ARG A 148 -18.05 0.06 -14.41
C ARG A 148 -19.01 -1.06 -14.02
#